data_AF-A0A914KJQ9-F1
#
_entry.id   AF-A0A914KJQ9-F1
#
_cell.length_a   1.000
_cell.length_b   1.000
_cell.length_c   1.000
_cell.angle_alpha   90.00
_cell.angle_beta   90.00
_cell.angle_gamma   90.00
#
_symmetry.space_group_name_H-M   'P 1'
#
loop_
_entity.id
_entity.type
_entity.pdbx_description
1 polymer ?
#
loop_
_entity_poly.entity_id
_entity_poly.type
_entity_poly.pdbx_seq_one_letter_code
_entity_poly.pdbx_strand_id
1 'polypeptide(L)'
;MYISSIWKKLLANISCFLLLFLYSLFGGVAFLYFEREKSLEEWDKLIEKKFDCIDFILRSNHSKLLKSKKIAEECLIGIYDPVEDRRRQSWNFRNAFLYGFGILTTLGGFSFE
;
A
#
# COMPACT_ATOMS: atom_id res chain seq x y z
N MET A 1 0.31 18.73 -48.85
CA MET A 1 -0.16 17.38 -48.43
C MET A 1 0.60 16.79 -47.23
N TYR A 2 1.78 17.30 -46.86
CA TYR A 2 2.60 16.80 -45.73
C TYR A 2 2.04 17.14 -44.33
N ILE A 3 1.45 18.33 -44.18
CA ILE A 3 0.85 18.83 -42.93
C ILE A 3 -0.26 17.89 -42.42
N SER A 4 -1.15 17.41 -43.30
CA SER A 4 -2.23 16.47 -42.91
C SER A 4 -1.70 15.17 -42.27
N SER A 5 -0.55 14.66 -42.72
CA SER A 5 0.04 13.43 -42.19
C SER A 5 0.61 13.63 -40.77
N ILE A 6 1.24 14.78 -40.52
CA ILE A 6 1.78 15.13 -39.19
C ILE A 6 0.66 15.27 -38.17
N TRP A 7 -0.43 15.97 -38.51
CA TRP A 7 -1.57 16.15 -37.61
C TRP A 7 -2.27 14.83 -37.28
N LYS A 8 -2.42 13.92 -38.25
CA LYS A 8 -2.96 12.57 -38.00
C LYS A 8 -2.08 11.78 -37.04
N LYS A 9 -0.75 11.82 -37.22
CA LYS A 9 0.21 11.18 -36.30
C LYS A 9 0.14 11.79 -34.91
N LEU A 10 0.07 13.12 -34.81
CA LEU A 10 -0.05 13.83 -33.54
C LEU A 10 -1.33 13.44 -32.81
N LEU A 11 -2.47 13.43 -33.52
CA LEU A 11 -3.78 13.09 -32.96
C LEU A 11 -3.82 11.64 -32.48
N ALA A 12 -3.26 10.71 -33.26
CA ALA A 12 -3.14 9.32 -32.87
C ALA A 12 -2.27 9.15 -31.61
N ASN A 13 -1.15 9.87 -31.53
CA ASN A 13 -0.26 9.80 -30.38
C ASN A 13 -0.94 10.37 -29.13
N ILE A 14 -1.55 11.56 -29.24
CA ILE A 14 -2.30 12.19 -28.14
C ILE A 14 -3.41 11.27 -27.68
N SER A 15 -4.19 10.69 -28.60
CA SER A 15 -5.27 9.75 -28.27
C SER A 15 -4.74 8.52 -27.53
N CYS A 16 -3.61 7.97 -27.95
CA CYS A 16 -2.97 6.83 -27.27
C CYS A 16 -2.55 7.19 -25.84
N PHE A 17 -1.89 8.34 -25.65
CA PHE A 17 -1.52 8.83 -24.31
C PHE A 17 -2.75 9.08 -23.43
N LEU A 18 -3.82 9.64 -23.99
CA LEU A 18 -5.07 9.90 -23.27
C LEU A 18 -5.72 8.60 -22.81
N LEU A 19 -5.77 7.57 -23.66
CA LEU A 19 -6.29 6.26 -23.31
C LEU A 19 -5.46 5.58 -22.22
N LEU A 20 -4.13 5.63 -22.32
CA LEU A 20 -3.23 5.08 -21.29
C LEU A 20 -3.39 5.80 -19.95
N PHE A 21 -3.57 7.12 -19.98
CA PHE A 21 -3.80 7.93 -18.79
C PHE A 21 -5.15 7.58 -18.13
N LEU A 22 -6.23 7.51 -18.91
CA LEU A 22 -7.55 7.10 -18.42
C LEU A 22 -7.55 5.67 -17.87
N TYR A 23 -6.85 4.75 -18.53
CA TYR A 23 -6.72 3.37 -18.07
C TYR A 23 -5.96 3.31 -16.73
N SER A 24 -4.90 4.10 -16.58
CA SER A 24 -4.15 4.20 -15.31
C SER A 24 -5.00 4.80 -14.18
N LEU A 25 -5.80 5.83 -14.47
CA LEU A 25 -6.74 6.41 -13.51
C LEU A 25 -7.80 5.40 -13.08
N PHE A 26 -8.39 4.69 -14.04
CA PHE A 26 -9.38 3.65 -13.76
C PHE A 26 -8.78 2.53 -12.90
N GLY A 27 -7.59 2.05 -13.25
CA GLY A 27 -6.85 1.08 -12.45
C GLY A 27 -6.62 1.58 -11.02
N GLY A 28 -6.20 2.84 -10.85
CA GLY A 28 -6.02 3.46 -9.54
C GLY A 28 -7.30 3.50 -8.70
N VAL A 29 -8.45 3.83 -9.29
CA VAL A 29 -9.75 3.81 -8.60
C VAL A 29 -10.15 2.38 -8.23
N ALA A 30 -10.00 1.43 -9.16
CA ALA A 30 -10.35 0.03 -8.92
C ALA A 30 -9.51 -0.58 -7.80
N PHE A 31 -8.18 -0.41 -7.84
CA PHE A 31 -7.29 -0.88 -6.76
C PHE A 31 -7.59 -0.21 -5.42
N LEU A 32 -7.86 1.10 -5.43
CA LEU A 32 -8.24 1.80 -4.20
C LEU A 32 -9.53 1.24 -3.61
N TYR A 33 -10.52 0.89 -4.44
CA TYR A 33 -11.77 0.34 -3.95
C TYR A 33 -11.59 -1.07 -3.37
N PHE A 34 -10.88 -1.96 -4.06
CA PHE A 34 -10.77 -3.36 -3.64
C PHE A 34 -9.75 -3.60 -2.52
N GLU A 35 -8.60 -2.92 -2.55
CA GLU A 35 -7.51 -3.21 -1.62
C GLU A 35 -7.58 -2.38 -0.33
N ARG A 36 -8.21 -1.20 -0.38
CA ARG A 36 -8.27 -0.31 0.79
C ARG A 36 -9.05 -0.94 1.94
N GLU A 37 -10.24 -1.48 1.68
CA GLU A 37 -11.07 -2.07 2.75
C GLU A 37 -10.36 -3.24 3.43
N LYS A 38 -9.79 -4.16 2.65
CA LYS A 38 -9.04 -5.29 3.18
C LYS A 38 -7.82 -4.84 3.98
N SER A 39 -7.09 -3.84 3.49
CA SER A 39 -5.92 -3.34 4.22
C SER A 39 -6.33 -2.78 5.58
N LEU A 40 -7.44 -2.04 5.66
CA LEU A 40 -7.95 -1.49 6.92
C LEU A 40 -8.38 -2.60 7.90
N GLU A 41 -9.03 -3.65 7.41
CA GLU A 41 -9.40 -4.80 8.25
C GLU A 41 -8.17 -5.53 8.80
N GLU A 42 -7.12 -5.69 7.97
CA GLU A 42 -5.84 -6.25 8.43
C GLU A 42 -5.17 -5.35 9.48
N TRP A 43 -5.24 -4.03 9.29
CA TRP A 43 -4.75 -3.06 10.27
C TRP A 43 -5.46 -3.19 11.62
N ASP A 44 -6.79 -3.27 11.62
CA ASP A 44 -7.57 -3.41 12.84
C ASP A 44 -7.21 -4.72 13.57
N LYS A 45 -7.09 -5.83 12.83
CA LYS A 45 -6.65 -7.13 13.39
C LYS A 45 -5.23 -7.10 13.96
N LEU A 46 -4.31 -6.38 13.32
CA LEU A 46 -2.95 -6.22 13.82
C LEU A 46 -2.91 -5.37 15.09
N ILE A 47 -3.70 -4.30 15.13
CA ILE A 47 -3.84 -3.44 16.31
C ILE A 47 -4.45 -4.22 17.46
N GLU A 48 -5.52 -4.99 17.22
CA GLU A 48 -6.16 -5.85 18.21
C GLU A 48 -5.18 -6.86 18.79
N LYS A 49 -4.42 -7.58 17.94
CA LYS A 49 -3.37 -8.52 18.39
C LYS A 49 -2.30 -7.85 19.25
N LYS A 50 -1.89 -6.61 18.91
CA LYS A 50 -0.93 -5.84 19.70
C LYS A 50 -1.50 -5.51 21.08
N PHE A 51 -2.76 -5.06 21.15
CA PHE A 51 -3.41 -4.77 22.41
C PHE A 51 -3.62 -6.02 23.27
N ASP A 52 -4.01 -7.15 22.69
CA ASP A 52 -4.15 -8.42 23.39
C ASP A 52 -2.83 -8.88 24.00
N CYS A 53 -1.73 -8.76 23.25
CA CYS A 53 -0.38 -9.06 23.75
C CYS A 53 -0.02 -8.15 24.94
N ILE A 54 -0.32 -6.86 24.85
CA ILE A 54 -0.06 -5.90 25.94
C ILE A 54 -0.89 -6.24 27.17
N ASP A 55 -2.19 -6.52 27.02
CA ASP A 55 -3.08 -6.87 28.13
C ASP A 55 -2.63 -8.16 28.83
N PHE A 56 -2.21 -9.17 28.07
CA PHE A 56 -1.64 -10.41 28.61
C PHE A 56 -0.41 -10.14 29.50
N ILE A 57 0.52 -9.31 29.04
CA ILE A 57 1.73 -8.97 29.82
C ILE A 57 1.38 -8.07 31.02
N LEU A 58 0.43 -7.14 30.88
CA LEU A 58 -0.01 -6.29 31.98
C LEU A 58 -0.66 -7.08 33.11
N ARG A 59 -1.43 -8.12 32.80
CA ARG A 59 -2.05 -9.03 33.77
C ARG A 59 -1.07 -9.99 34.43
N SER A 60 0.09 -10.24 33.81
CA SER A 60 1.14 -11.08 34.41
C SER A 60 1.68 -10.50 35.73
N ASN A 61 2.20 -11.35 36.60
CA ASN A 61 2.72 -10.94 37.92
C ASN A 61 4.21 -10.54 37.87
N HIS A 62 4.64 -9.91 36.78
CA HIS A 62 6.01 -9.43 36.60
C HIS A 62 6.26 -8.05 37.23
N SER A 63 7.52 -7.73 37.53
CA SER A 63 7.90 -6.37 37.96
C SER A 63 7.65 -5.36 36.83
N LYS A 64 7.36 -4.10 37.18
CA LYS A 64 7.04 -3.04 36.20
C LYS A 64 8.10 -2.90 35.10
N LEU A 65 9.38 -3.02 35.45
CA LEU A 65 10.51 -2.92 34.53
C LEU A 65 10.55 -4.10 33.53
N LEU A 66 10.23 -5.31 34.00
CA LEU A 66 10.21 -6.50 33.15
C LEU A 66 8.99 -6.48 32.21
N LYS A 67 7.85 -5.95 32.67
CA LYS A 67 6.66 -5.73 31.84
C LYS A 67 6.95 -4.78 30.68
N SER A 68 7.55 -3.61 30.95
CA SER A 68 7.86 -2.63 29.89
C SER A 68 8.84 -3.18 28.87
N LYS A 69 9.85 -3.96 29.31
CA LYS A 69 10.80 -4.61 28.41
C LYS A 69 10.11 -5.64 27.51
N LYS A 70 9.32 -6.53 28.08
CA LYS A 70 8.59 -7.55 27.31
C LYS A 70 7.56 -6.94 26.35
N ILE A 71 6.86 -5.88 26.73
CA ILE A 71 5.94 -5.18 25.81
C ILE A 71 6.70 -4.64 24.58
N ALA A 72 7.85 -4.01 24.80
CA ALA A 72 8.67 -3.49 23.70
C ALA A 72 9.21 -4.62 22.80
N GLU A 73 9.78 -5.67 23.40
CA GLU A 73 10.43 -6.76 22.66
C GLU A 73 9.43 -7.73 22.03
N GLU A 74 8.34 -8.09 22.71
CA GLU A 74 7.42 -9.15 22.28
C GLU A 74 6.18 -8.60 21.55
N CYS A 75 5.59 -7.49 22.02
CA CYS A 75 4.34 -6.97 21.44
C CYS A 75 4.54 -5.90 20.36
N LEU A 76 5.58 -5.06 20.50
CA LEU A 76 5.85 -3.98 19.54
C LEU A 76 6.82 -4.40 18.44
N ILE A 77 7.89 -5.12 18.81
CA ILE A 77 8.95 -5.58 17.90
C ILE A 77 8.77 -7.06 17.52
N GLY A 78 8.31 -7.89 18.48
CA GLY A 78 8.29 -9.35 18.36
C GLY A 78 7.06 -9.93 17.68
N ILE A 79 5.99 -9.16 17.52
CA ILE A 79 4.97 -9.43 16.50
C ILE A 79 5.64 -9.06 15.18
N TYR A 80 6.52 -9.96 14.73
CA TYR A 80 7.19 -9.92 13.45
C TYR A 80 6.10 -9.91 12.39
N ASP A 81 5.83 -8.74 11.85
CA ASP A 81 5.08 -8.61 10.63
C ASP A 81 6.07 -9.09 9.55
N PRO A 82 5.92 -10.28 8.91
CA PRO A 82 6.77 -10.65 7.78
C PRO A 82 6.63 -9.66 6.60
N VAL A 83 5.69 -8.72 6.74
CA VAL A 83 5.42 -7.60 5.86
C VAL A 83 6.23 -6.34 6.24
N GLU A 84 6.86 -6.24 7.41
CA GLU A 84 7.53 -4.99 7.83
C GLU A 84 8.77 -4.64 6.99
N ASP A 85 9.39 -5.62 6.32
CA ASP A 85 10.45 -5.37 5.33
C ASP A 85 9.88 -4.83 4.00
N ARG A 86 8.57 -5.01 3.77
CA ARG A 86 7.80 -4.27 2.77
C ARG A 86 7.18 -3.05 3.44
N ARG A 87 7.99 -1.99 3.52
CA ARG A 87 7.58 -0.63 3.91
C ARG A 87 6.08 -0.40 3.62
N ARG A 88 5.29 -0.32 4.69
CA ARG A 88 3.83 -0.48 4.71
C ARG A 88 3.14 0.31 3.60
N GLN A 89 2.59 -0.40 2.63
CA GLN A 89 1.91 0.20 1.49
C GLN A 89 0.53 0.70 1.92
N SER A 90 0.41 2.01 2.18
CA SER A 90 -0.89 2.62 2.43
C SER A 90 -1.67 2.77 1.11
N TRP A 91 -2.89 2.25 1.07
CA TRP A 91 -3.78 2.39 -0.09
C TRP A 91 -4.45 3.76 -0.11
N ASN A 92 -3.69 4.75 -0.57
CA ASN A 92 -4.19 6.07 -0.97
C ASN A 92 -4.27 6.16 -2.49
N PHE A 93 -5.10 7.06 -3.03
CA PHE A 93 -5.28 7.20 -4.48
C PHE A 93 -3.96 7.36 -5.25
N ARG A 94 -3.03 8.15 -4.71
CA ARG A 94 -1.68 8.33 -5.28
C ARG A 94 -0.94 6.99 -5.41
N ASN A 95 -0.92 6.20 -4.34
CA ASN A 95 -0.20 4.93 -4.30
C ASN A 95 -0.89 3.89 -5.19
N ALA A 96 -2.23 3.86 -5.22
CA ALA A 96 -3.00 2.97 -6.08
C ALA A 96 -2.82 3.30 -7.57
N PHE A 97 -2.82 4.59 -7.92
CA PHE A 97 -2.54 5.05 -9.28
C PHE A 97 -1.13 4.67 -9.73
N LEU A 98 -0.13 4.94 -8.89
CA LEU A 98 1.26 4.64 -9.23
C LEU A 98 1.54 3.12 -9.24
N TYR A 99 0.82 2.35 -8.42
CA TYR A 99 0.83 0.88 -8.48
C TYR A 99 0.27 0.37 -9.81
N GLY A 100 -0.90 0.85 -10.23
CA GLY A 100 -1.50 0.52 -11.53
C GLY A 100 -0.59 0.93 -12.70
N PHE A 101 0.03 2.11 -12.62
CA PHE A 101 1.02 2.55 -13.60
C PHE A 101 2.26 1.63 -13.64
N GLY A 102 2.78 1.23 -12.49
CA GLY A 102 3.94 0.32 -12.39
C GLY A 102 3.68 -1.07 -12.98
N ILE A 103 2.44 -1.57 -12.88
CA ILE A 103 2.00 -2.80 -13.56
C ILE A 103 2.04 -2.61 -15.08
N LEU A 104 1.49 -1.51 -15.58
CA LEU A 104 1.46 -1.19 -17.02
C LEU A 104 2.85 -1.08 -17.62
N THR A 105 3.80 -0.51 -16.89
CA THR A 105 5.19 -0.36 -17.33
C THR A 105 6.06 -1.58 -17.00
N THR A 106 5.49 -2.65 -16.43
CA THR A 106 6.20 -3.86 -16.00
C THR A 106 7.37 -3.60 -15.04
N LEU A 107 7.36 -2.47 -14.32
CA LEU A 107 8.42 -2.11 -13.39
C LEU A 107 8.35 -2.93 -12.09
N GLY A 108 7.19 -3.53 -11.79
CA GLY A 108 7.05 -4.64 -10.86
C GLY A 108 7.29 -4.36 -9.37
N GLY A 109 7.78 -3.19 -8.98
CA GLY A 109 8.05 -2.89 -7.58
C GLY A 109 8.37 -1.43 -7.35
N PHE A 110 7.36 -0.63 -7.02
CA PHE A 110 7.58 0.62 -6.29
C PHE A 110 7.05 0.42 -4.88
N SER A 111 7.97 0.28 -3.92
CA SER A 111 7.65 0.41 -2.50
C SER A 111 7.47 1.90 -2.24
N PHE A 112 6.23 2.38 -2.23
CA PHE A 112 5.93 3.81 -2.03
C PHE A 112 6.20 4.20 -0.58
N GLU A 113 7.21 5.04 -0.40
CA GLU A 113 7.57 5.74 0.84
C GLU A 113 6.58 6.87 1.16
#